data_AF-A0A975K6U9-F1
#
_entry.id   AF-A0A975K6U9-F1
#
_cell.length_a   1.000
_cell.length_b   1.000
_cell.length_c   1.000
_cell.angle_alpha   90.00
_cell.angle_beta   90.00
_cell.angle_gamma   90.00
#
_symmetry.space_group_name_H-M   'P 1'
#
loop_
_entity.id
_entity.type
_entity.pdbx_description
1 polymer ?
#
loop_
_entity_poly.entity_id
_entity_poly.type
_entity_poly.pdbx_seq_one_letter_code
_entity_poly.pdbx_strand_id
1 'polypeptide(L)'
;MTALLSIMLAGALAPAAPVEPNTWFTSKEHPKTALAVADRGFIAYMIDVSPDGAAIRCETQENGDLDRKVCDIVMKSARFQPAKDDQGRPAFARHEGVASFLMPGNTSRRPDRSKLAVAVDALPGGATSPAYARVAFLVDETGAISHCASMAGERRRFMQTVEALGPAACEALAKDYKPAPARNAAGAAVPSVQSAMVRFEMPKAP
;
A
#
# COMPACT_ATOMS: atom_id res chain seq x y z
N MET A 1 -43.58 19.85 -15.00
CA MET A 1 -42.69 19.38 -13.92
C MET A 1 -41.56 18.59 -14.54
N THR A 2 -40.45 19.26 -14.84
CA THR A 2 -39.21 18.63 -15.33
C THR A 2 -38.41 18.19 -14.11
N ALA A 3 -38.27 16.88 -13.91
CA ALA A 3 -37.42 16.33 -12.87
C ALA A 3 -35.95 16.56 -13.27
N LEU A 4 -35.25 17.41 -12.52
CA LEU A 4 -33.80 17.55 -12.60
C LEU A 4 -33.17 16.25 -12.08
N LEU A 5 -32.69 15.39 -12.98
CA LEU A 5 -31.78 14.31 -12.62
C LEU A 5 -30.46 14.94 -12.17
N SER A 6 -30.25 15.06 -10.86
CA SER A 6 -28.95 15.35 -10.29
C SER A 6 -28.05 14.13 -10.52
N ILE A 7 -27.12 14.24 -11.48
CA ILE A 7 -26.03 13.29 -11.65
C ILE A 7 -25.11 13.47 -10.44
N MET A 8 -25.30 12.67 -9.40
CA MET A 8 -24.33 12.52 -8.32
C MET A 8 -23.07 11.92 -8.94
N LEU A 9 -22.01 12.72 -9.11
CA LEU A 9 -20.68 12.17 -9.37
C LEU A 9 -20.28 11.38 -8.13
N ALA A 10 -20.35 10.05 -8.21
CA ALA A 10 -19.78 9.19 -7.19
C ALA A 10 -18.29 9.52 -7.06
N GLY A 11 -17.85 9.84 -5.84
CA GLY A 11 -16.44 10.11 -5.57
C GLY A 11 -15.62 8.85 -5.83
N ALA A 12 -14.50 9.00 -6.55
CA ALA A 12 -13.60 7.88 -6.76
C ALA A 12 -12.83 7.60 -5.46
N LEU A 13 -12.99 6.39 -4.94
CA LEU A 13 -12.17 5.85 -3.86
C LEU A 13 -10.69 5.98 -4.24
N ALA A 14 -9.90 6.60 -3.37
CA ALA A 14 -8.48 6.84 -3.62
C ALA A 14 -7.65 6.60 -2.35
N PRO A 15 -6.61 5.75 -2.38
CA PRO A 15 -5.74 5.57 -1.22
C PRO A 15 -4.84 6.79 -1.06
N ALA A 16 -4.29 6.98 0.15
CA ALA A 16 -3.30 8.02 0.39
C ALA A 16 -2.07 7.81 -0.51
N ALA A 17 -1.63 8.88 -1.17
CA ALA A 17 -0.49 8.85 -2.08
C ALA A 17 0.69 9.63 -1.47
N PRO A 18 1.85 8.99 -1.25
CA PRO A 18 3.06 9.67 -0.79
C PRO A 18 3.43 10.87 -1.64
N VAL A 19 3.71 12.01 -1.01
CA VAL A 19 4.31 13.18 -1.65
C VAL A 19 5.82 13.06 -1.56
N GLU A 20 6.46 12.97 -2.72
CA GLU A 20 7.93 12.92 -2.87
C GLU A 20 8.63 11.93 -1.91
N PRO A 21 8.22 10.64 -1.81
CA PRO A 21 8.73 9.70 -0.80
C PRO A 21 10.24 9.49 -0.83
N ASN A 22 10.91 9.78 -1.95
CA ASN A 22 12.36 9.70 -2.09
C ASN A 22 13.10 10.77 -1.27
N THR A 23 12.42 11.82 -0.80
CA THR A 23 13.02 12.88 0.04
C THR A 23 12.93 12.57 1.52
N TRP A 24 12.12 11.58 1.93
CA TRP A 24 11.92 11.26 3.33
C TRP A 24 13.17 10.67 3.98
N PHE A 25 13.99 9.97 3.21
CA PHE A 25 15.25 9.37 3.66
C PHE A 25 16.42 10.07 2.98
N THR A 26 17.05 11.00 3.69
CA THR A 26 18.25 11.69 3.20
C THR A 26 19.52 10.95 3.64
N SER A 27 20.63 11.07 2.90
CA SER A 27 21.94 10.45 3.23
C SER A 27 22.39 10.66 4.69
N LYS A 28 22.04 11.80 5.30
CA LYS A 28 22.35 12.13 6.71
C LYS A 28 21.47 11.38 7.71
N GLU A 29 20.25 11.03 7.30
CA GLU A 29 19.28 10.28 8.08
C GLU A 29 19.44 8.76 7.92
N HIS A 30 20.33 8.30 7.03
CA HIS A 30 20.72 6.89 6.99
C HIS A 30 21.32 6.47 8.34
N PRO A 31 20.80 5.40 8.95
CA PRO A 31 21.35 4.84 10.17
C PRO A 31 22.84 4.54 9.98
N LYS A 32 23.67 5.09 10.86
CA LYS A 32 25.14 5.00 10.76
C LYS A 32 25.70 3.60 11.02
N THR A 33 24.88 2.67 11.51
CA THR A 33 25.27 1.30 11.84
C THR A 33 25.30 0.44 10.58
N ALA A 34 26.41 0.53 9.85
CA ALA A 34 26.62 -0.14 8.56
C ALA A 34 26.35 -1.66 8.59
N LEU A 35 26.65 -2.35 9.70
CA LEU A 35 26.45 -3.80 9.83
C LEU A 35 24.96 -4.21 9.87
N ALA A 36 24.15 -3.56 10.71
CA ALA A 36 22.71 -3.85 10.79
C ALA A 36 21.94 -3.43 9.53
N VAL A 37 22.43 -2.39 8.86
CA VAL A 37 21.90 -1.88 7.59
C VAL A 37 22.23 -2.82 6.41
N ALA A 38 23.46 -3.34 6.35
CA ALA A 38 23.91 -4.20 5.27
C ALA A 38 23.14 -5.53 5.23
N ASP A 39 22.85 -6.12 6.38
CA ASP A 39 22.21 -7.45 6.47
C ASP A 39 20.72 -7.44 6.14
N ARG A 40 20.01 -6.34 6.48
CA ARG A 40 18.55 -6.25 6.27
C ARG A 40 18.20 -5.84 4.85
N GLY A 41 18.92 -4.87 4.29
CA GLY A 41 18.69 -4.27 2.97
C GLY A 41 17.38 -3.48 2.83
N PHE A 42 16.28 -3.95 3.41
CA PHE A 42 14.93 -3.37 3.33
C PHE A 42 14.21 -3.46 4.68
N ILE A 43 13.44 -2.42 5.03
CA ILE A 43 12.55 -2.42 6.19
C ILE A 43 11.16 -2.01 5.73
N ALA A 44 10.20 -2.91 5.89
CA ALA A 44 8.79 -2.61 5.65
C ALA A 44 8.20 -1.87 6.85
N TYR A 45 7.37 -0.87 6.56
CA TYR A 45 6.67 -0.09 7.57
C TYR A 45 5.24 0.20 7.12
N MET A 46 4.34 0.38 8.07
CA MET A 46 2.98 0.86 7.87
C MET A 46 2.83 2.24 8.50
N ILE A 47 2.13 3.13 7.80
CA ILE A 47 1.83 4.49 8.25
C ILE A 47 0.32 4.65 8.33
N ASP A 48 -0.19 5.07 9.48
CA ASP A 48 -1.55 5.59 9.55
C ASP A 48 -1.53 7.08 9.23
N VAL A 49 -2.42 7.49 8.34
CA VAL A 49 -2.50 8.84 7.77
C VAL A 49 -3.84 9.45 8.16
N SER A 50 -3.84 10.68 8.65
CA SER A 50 -5.06 11.42 8.97
C SER A 50 -5.78 11.91 7.70
N PRO A 51 -7.07 12.30 7.79
CA PRO A 51 -7.83 12.81 6.64
C PRO A 51 -7.24 14.05 5.97
N ASP A 52 -6.34 14.78 6.61
CA ASP A 52 -5.63 15.93 6.04
C ASP A 52 -4.30 15.55 5.34
N GLY A 53 -3.91 14.27 5.36
CA GLY A 53 -2.70 13.76 4.71
C GLY A 53 -1.44 13.77 5.60
N ALA A 54 -1.56 14.01 6.91
CA ALA A 54 -0.43 13.91 7.83
C ALA A 54 -0.18 12.46 8.29
N ALA A 55 1.08 12.07 8.44
CA ALA A 55 1.45 10.81 9.10
C ALA A 55 1.22 10.95 10.61
N ILE A 56 0.38 10.07 11.18
CA ILE A 56 -0.02 10.13 12.60
C ILE A 56 0.41 8.91 13.40
N ARG A 57 0.80 7.83 12.73
CA ARG A 57 1.38 6.64 13.36
C ARG A 57 2.29 5.92 12.38
N CYS A 58 3.36 5.30 12.88
CA CYS A 58 4.19 4.37 12.13
C CYS A 58 4.41 3.09 12.93
N GLU A 59 4.39 1.95 12.24
CA GLU A 59 4.75 0.65 12.79
C GLU A 59 5.60 -0.15 11.79
N THR A 60 6.43 -1.03 12.34
CA THR A 60 7.32 -1.95 11.62
C THR A 60 7.03 -3.36 12.13
N GLN A 61 7.42 -4.38 11.36
CA GLN A 61 7.22 -5.77 11.80
C GLN A 61 8.05 -6.10 13.06
N GLU A 62 9.24 -5.51 13.15
CA GLU A 62 10.14 -5.67 14.28
C GLU A 62 10.31 -4.34 15.02
N ASN A 63 10.72 -4.40 16.29
CA ASN A 63 10.92 -3.22 17.14
C ASN A 63 12.41 -2.97 17.42
N GLY A 64 13.28 -3.32 16.47
CA GLY A 64 14.71 -3.07 16.58
C GLY A 64 15.04 -1.57 16.55
N ASP A 65 16.26 -1.22 16.95
CA ASP A 65 16.74 0.17 16.92
C ASP A 65 16.63 0.78 15.52
N LEU A 66 16.89 -0.03 14.50
CA LEU A 66 16.84 0.37 13.11
C LEU A 66 15.39 0.66 12.68
N ASP A 67 14.47 -0.24 12.99
CA ASP A 67 13.04 -0.08 12.74
C ASP A 67 12.45 1.17 13.40
N ARG A 68 12.80 1.40 14.68
CA ARG A 68 12.41 2.62 15.41
C ARG A 68 12.92 3.87 14.70
N LYS A 69 14.17 3.85 14.22
CA LYS A 69 14.75 4.97 13.48
C LYS A 69 14.06 5.23 12.15
N VAL A 70 13.65 4.18 11.43
CA VAL A 70 12.83 4.31 10.22
C VAL A 70 11.53 5.04 10.53
N CYS A 71 10.82 4.61 11.57
CA CYS A 71 9.59 5.26 11.96
C CYS A 71 9.79 6.73 12.40
N ASP A 72 10.86 7.06 13.14
CA ASP A 72 11.15 8.45 13.51
C ASP A 72 11.32 9.35 12.28
N ILE A 73 12.04 8.87 11.26
CA ILE A 73 12.28 9.61 10.01
C ILE A 73 10.96 9.78 9.25
N VAL A 74 10.21 8.70 9.07
CA VAL A 74 8.92 8.70 8.38
C VAL A 74 7.94 9.64 9.06
N MET A 75 7.80 9.58 10.38
CA MET A 75 6.86 10.42 11.13
C MET A 75 7.21 11.91 11.03
N LYS A 76 8.49 12.25 10.88
CA LYS A 76 8.95 13.63 10.70
C LYS A 76 8.69 14.15 9.28
N SER A 77 9.02 13.34 8.27
CA SER A 77 9.15 13.79 6.89
C SER A 77 7.98 13.40 5.98
N ALA A 78 7.24 12.34 6.30
CA ALA A 78 6.22 11.81 5.41
C ALA A 78 5.01 12.75 5.30
N ARG A 79 4.58 12.98 4.06
CA ARG A 79 3.39 13.75 3.71
C ARG A 79 2.64 13.02 2.61
N PHE A 80 1.32 13.16 2.61
CA PHE A 80 0.46 12.45 1.68
C PHE A 80 -0.54 13.39 1.02
N GLN A 81 -0.86 13.10 -0.23
CA GLN A 81 -2.17 13.48 -0.75
C GLN A 81 -3.22 12.66 0.03
N PRO A 82 -4.26 13.31 0.60
CA PRO A 82 -5.25 12.62 1.40
C PRO A 82 -5.92 11.46 0.67
N ALA A 83 -6.22 10.39 1.40
CA ALA A 83 -7.12 9.37 0.90
C ALA A 83 -8.55 9.92 0.77
N LYS A 84 -9.32 9.33 -0.14
CA LYS A 84 -10.73 9.63 -0.34
C LYS A 84 -11.56 8.35 -0.22
N ASP A 85 -12.65 8.42 0.54
CA ASP A 85 -13.63 7.32 0.66
C ASP A 85 -14.46 7.16 -0.64
N ASP A 86 -15.41 6.23 -0.60
CA ASP A 86 -16.36 5.95 -1.69
C ASP A 86 -17.32 7.12 -2.00
N GLN A 87 -17.36 8.12 -1.13
CA GLN A 87 -18.10 9.38 -1.31
C GLN A 87 -17.18 10.53 -1.75
N GLY A 88 -15.89 10.26 -1.96
CA GLY A 88 -14.89 11.25 -2.35
C GLY A 88 -14.44 12.17 -1.21
N ARG A 89 -14.82 11.87 0.04
CA ARG A 89 -14.49 12.68 1.21
C ARG A 89 -13.12 12.28 1.76
N PRO A 90 -12.34 13.24 2.29
CA PRO A 90 -11.08 12.92 2.95
C PRO A 90 -11.28 11.91 4.08
N ALA A 91 -10.45 10.87 4.11
CA ALA A 91 -10.57 9.76 5.06
C ALA A 91 -9.22 9.40 5.67
N PHE A 92 -9.24 8.71 6.81
CA PHE A 92 -8.03 8.07 7.32
C PHE A 92 -7.51 7.05 6.30
N ALA A 93 -6.20 6.83 6.31
CA ALA A 93 -5.59 5.82 5.45
C ALA A 93 -4.59 4.98 6.25
N ARG A 94 -4.33 3.78 5.74
CA ARG A 94 -3.17 2.99 6.16
C ARG A 94 -2.34 2.63 4.93
N HIS A 95 -1.08 3.07 4.96
CA HIS A 95 -0.17 3.01 3.81
C HIS A 95 1.07 2.16 4.13
N GLU A 96 1.38 1.21 3.25
CA GLU A 96 2.60 0.40 3.35
C GLU A 96 3.74 1.00 2.54
N GLY A 97 4.90 1.15 3.18
CA GLY A 97 6.15 1.57 2.54
C GLY A 97 7.30 0.62 2.84
N VAL A 98 8.40 0.81 2.11
CA VAL A 98 9.66 0.09 2.36
C VAL A 98 10.79 1.09 2.31
N ALA A 99 11.56 1.17 3.39
CA ALA A 99 12.83 1.86 3.43
C ALA A 99 13.91 0.95 2.84
N SER A 100 14.76 1.49 1.98
CA SER A 100 15.82 0.75 1.29
C SER A 100 17.18 1.24 1.77
N PHE A 101 18.00 0.34 2.28
CA PHE A 101 19.34 0.63 2.78
C PHE A 101 20.36 -0.25 2.06
N LEU A 102 20.53 0.03 0.76
CA LEU A 102 21.45 -0.72 -0.07
C LEU A 102 22.86 -0.13 0.02
N MET A 103 23.81 -0.97 0.38
CA MET A 103 25.25 -0.70 0.32
C MET A 103 25.86 -1.43 -0.89
N PRO A 104 27.01 -0.98 -1.42
CA PRO A 104 27.74 -1.75 -2.43
C PRO A 104 27.97 -3.19 -1.96
N GLY A 105 27.63 -4.17 -2.80
CA GLY A 105 27.72 -5.60 -2.47
C GLY A 105 26.52 -6.18 -1.73
N ASN A 106 25.49 -5.39 -1.40
CA ASN A 106 24.26 -5.91 -0.81
C ASN A 106 23.49 -6.76 -1.83
N THR A 107 23.23 -8.04 -1.50
CA THR A 107 22.48 -9.01 -2.33
C THR A 107 21.04 -9.25 -1.83
N SER A 108 20.60 -8.48 -0.82
CA SER A 108 19.26 -8.60 -0.23
C SER A 108 18.19 -8.48 -1.31
N ARG A 109 17.26 -9.44 -1.30
CA ARG A 109 16.12 -9.40 -2.21
C ARG A 109 15.09 -8.42 -1.67
N ARG A 110 14.58 -7.55 -2.54
CA ARG A 110 13.44 -6.68 -2.19
C ARG A 110 12.26 -7.56 -1.75
N PRO A 111 11.63 -7.26 -0.60
CA PRO A 111 10.49 -8.04 -0.14
C PRO A 111 9.35 -7.99 -1.16
N ASP A 112 8.68 -9.13 -1.37
CA ASP A 112 7.42 -9.15 -2.12
C ASP A 112 6.36 -8.46 -1.26
N ARG A 113 5.74 -7.41 -1.81
CA ARG A 113 4.72 -6.61 -1.12
C ARG A 113 3.30 -7.03 -1.50
N SER A 114 3.17 -8.14 -2.23
CA SER A 114 1.87 -8.69 -2.57
C SER A 114 1.23 -9.26 -1.31
N LYS A 115 0.01 -8.83 -0.99
CA LYS A 115 -0.73 -9.30 0.19
C LYS A 115 -1.28 -10.70 -0.02
N LEU A 116 -1.52 -11.08 -1.28
CA LEU A 116 -1.96 -12.40 -1.70
C LEU A 116 -1.27 -12.80 -3.00
N ALA A 117 -1.12 -14.10 -3.20
CA ALA A 117 -0.79 -14.71 -4.47
C ALA A 117 -1.96 -15.61 -4.92
N VAL A 118 -2.43 -15.40 -6.14
CA VAL A 118 -3.57 -16.10 -6.73
C VAL A 118 -3.09 -16.88 -7.94
N ALA A 119 -3.30 -18.19 -7.94
CA ALA A 119 -3.04 -19.02 -9.10
C ALA A 119 -4.17 -18.84 -10.13
N VAL A 120 -3.81 -18.69 -11.41
CA VAL A 120 -4.75 -18.56 -12.52
C VAL A 120 -4.33 -19.40 -13.71
N ASP A 121 -5.31 -19.90 -14.47
CA ASP A 121 -5.04 -20.69 -15.67
C ASP A 121 -4.58 -19.83 -16.85
N ALA A 122 -4.99 -18.56 -16.88
CA ALA A 122 -4.63 -17.62 -17.94
C ALA A 122 -4.61 -16.17 -17.42
N LEU A 123 -3.80 -15.34 -18.04
CA LEU A 123 -3.73 -13.91 -17.78
C LEU A 123 -4.35 -13.11 -18.94
N PRO A 124 -5.09 -12.02 -18.66
CA PRO A 124 -5.78 -11.25 -19.68
C PRO A 124 -4.80 -10.36 -20.48
N GLY A 125 -5.20 -10.01 -21.70
CA GLY A 125 -4.55 -8.95 -22.49
C GLY A 125 -3.06 -9.22 -22.81
N GLY A 126 -2.65 -10.48 -22.87
CA GLY A 126 -1.25 -10.86 -23.13
C GLY A 126 -0.28 -10.53 -21.98
N ALA A 127 -0.80 -10.32 -20.76
CA ALA A 127 0.04 -10.12 -19.59
C ALA A 127 0.90 -11.35 -19.28
N THR A 128 2.13 -11.12 -18.84
CA THR A 128 3.09 -12.18 -18.52
C THR A 128 3.00 -12.57 -17.05
N SER A 129 3.16 -13.86 -16.74
CA SER A 129 3.30 -14.32 -15.36
C SER A 129 4.67 -13.96 -14.77
N PRO A 130 4.77 -13.42 -13.54
CA PRO A 130 3.66 -12.97 -12.69
C PRO A 130 3.10 -11.61 -13.16
N ALA A 131 1.77 -11.46 -13.09
CA ALA A 131 1.10 -10.16 -13.25
C ALA A 131 0.59 -9.68 -11.89
N TYR A 132 0.37 -8.37 -11.74
CA TYR A 132 -0.09 -7.80 -10.48
C TYR A 132 -1.38 -7.02 -10.69
N ALA A 133 -2.24 -6.96 -9.69
CA ALA A 133 -3.31 -5.98 -9.61
C ALA A 133 -3.08 -5.10 -8.39
N ARG A 134 -3.36 -3.80 -8.53
CA ARG A 134 -3.43 -2.90 -7.39
C ARG A 134 -4.88 -2.47 -7.21
N VAL A 135 -5.37 -2.56 -5.99
CA VAL A 135 -6.74 -2.17 -5.64
C VAL A 135 -6.72 -1.27 -4.42
N ALA A 136 -7.73 -0.41 -4.33
CA ALA A 136 -8.05 0.35 -3.13
C ALA A 136 -9.35 -0.19 -2.53
N PHE A 137 -9.49 -0.13 -1.20
CA PHE A 137 -10.67 -0.60 -0.50
C PHE A 137 -10.84 0.13 0.83
N LEU A 138 -12.07 0.15 1.34
CA LEU A 138 -12.37 0.59 2.70
C LEU A 138 -12.18 -0.57 3.67
N VAL A 139 -11.67 -0.24 4.85
CA VAL A 139 -11.51 -1.13 5.99
C VAL A 139 -12.23 -0.50 7.17
N ASP A 140 -13.15 -1.21 7.81
CA ASP A 140 -13.82 -0.74 9.02
C ASP A 140 -12.94 -0.90 10.28
N GLU A 141 -13.44 -0.52 11.46
CA GLU A 141 -12.71 -0.60 12.73
C GLU A 141 -12.37 -2.03 13.16
N THR A 142 -12.99 -3.04 12.56
CA THR A 142 -12.76 -4.47 12.84
C THR A 142 -11.78 -5.11 11.85
N GLY A 143 -11.47 -4.43 10.75
CA GLY A 143 -10.65 -4.98 9.67
C GLY A 143 -11.47 -5.55 8.50
N ALA A 144 -12.79 -5.36 8.46
CA ALA A 144 -13.61 -5.87 7.37
C ALA A 144 -13.46 -5.00 6.11
N ILE A 145 -13.30 -5.64 4.96
CA ILE A 145 -13.12 -4.98 3.67
C ILE A 145 -14.48 -4.65 3.05
N SER A 146 -14.61 -3.44 2.51
CA SER A 146 -15.76 -3.01 1.70
C SER A 146 -15.33 -2.06 0.57
N HIS A 147 -16.23 -1.79 -0.38
CA HIS A 147 -16.03 -0.84 -1.49
C HIS A 147 -14.66 -0.98 -2.18
N CYS A 148 -14.33 -2.18 -2.67
CA CYS A 148 -13.05 -2.41 -3.36
C CYS A 148 -13.11 -1.94 -4.82
N ALA A 149 -12.07 -1.24 -5.28
CA ALA A 149 -11.96 -0.72 -6.63
C ALA A 149 -10.57 -0.93 -7.23
N SER A 150 -10.54 -1.27 -8.52
CA SER A 150 -9.31 -1.37 -9.32
C SER A 150 -8.60 -0.03 -9.40
N MET A 151 -7.27 -0.04 -9.29
CA MET A 151 -6.44 1.12 -9.58
C MET A 151 -5.86 1.01 -11.00
N ALA A 152 -5.52 2.15 -11.59
CA ALA A 152 -4.94 2.22 -12.92
C ALA A 152 -3.71 1.31 -13.07
N GLY A 153 -3.64 0.64 -14.22
CA GLY A 153 -2.49 -0.18 -14.60
C GLY A 153 -1.26 0.66 -14.97
N GLU A 154 -0.08 0.11 -14.68
CA GLU A 154 1.22 0.67 -15.00
C GLU A 154 2.16 -0.44 -15.45
N ARG A 155 2.96 -0.16 -16.49
CA ARG A 155 4.03 -1.06 -16.93
C ARG A 155 5.39 -0.44 -16.56
N ARG A 156 6.07 -1.07 -15.60
CA ARG A 156 7.45 -0.75 -15.20
C ARG A 156 8.37 -1.87 -15.70
N ARG A 157 9.67 -1.59 -15.80
CA ARG A 157 10.68 -2.52 -16.35
C ARG A 157 10.61 -3.96 -15.79
N PHE A 158 10.19 -4.12 -14.53
CA PHE A 158 10.13 -5.42 -13.83
C PHE A 158 8.78 -5.70 -13.15
N MET A 159 7.74 -4.93 -13.46
CA MET A 159 6.43 -5.08 -12.83
C MET A 159 5.35 -4.60 -13.79
N GLN A 160 4.34 -5.44 -14.00
CA GLN A 160 3.15 -5.11 -14.78
C GLN A 160 1.95 -5.13 -13.83
N THR A 161 1.33 -3.97 -13.60
CA THR A 161 0.00 -3.95 -13.01
C THR A 161 -1.06 -3.94 -14.11
N VAL A 162 -2.06 -4.80 -13.95
CA VAL A 162 -3.13 -5.04 -14.93
C VAL A 162 -4.46 -4.69 -14.27
N GLU A 163 -5.06 -3.58 -14.69
CA GLU A 163 -6.33 -3.09 -14.13
C GLU A 163 -7.46 -4.12 -14.27
N ALA A 164 -7.49 -4.88 -15.37
CA ALA A 164 -8.47 -5.93 -15.62
C ALA A 164 -8.42 -7.09 -14.61
N LEU A 165 -7.33 -7.25 -13.85
CA LEU A 165 -7.22 -8.22 -12.76
C LEU A 165 -7.81 -7.69 -11.44
N GLY A 166 -8.18 -6.41 -11.38
CA GLY A 166 -8.69 -5.76 -10.17
C GLY A 166 -9.94 -6.41 -9.56
N PRO A 167 -10.98 -6.79 -10.33
CA PRO A 167 -12.14 -7.49 -9.76
C PRO A 167 -11.78 -8.82 -9.08
N ALA A 168 -10.92 -9.63 -9.71
CA ALA A 168 -10.43 -10.88 -9.12
C ALA A 168 -9.58 -10.64 -7.87
N ALA A 169 -8.80 -9.55 -7.85
CA ALA A 169 -8.03 -9.15 -6.68
C ALA A 169 -8.93 -8.73 -5.51
N CYS A 170 -9.99 -7.97 -5.79
CA CYS A 170 -10.99 -7.59 -4.79
C CYS A 170 -11.69 -8.82 -4.19
N GLU A 171 -12.10 -9.78 -5.02
CA GLU A 171 -12.73 -11.03 -4.56
C GLU A 171 -11.77 -11.84 -3.67
N ALA A 172 -10.53 -12.04 -4.11
CA ALA A 172 -9.52 -12.77 -3.35
C ALA A 172 -9.22 -12.11 -2.00
N LEU A 173 -9.09 -10.78 -1.97
CA LEU A 173 -8.85 -10.03 -0.72
C LEU A 173 -10.03 -10.14 0.24
N ALA A 174 -11.27 -9.99 -0.24
CA ALA A 174 -12.46 -10.11 0.60
C ALA A 174 -12.58 -11.49 1.28
N LYS A 175 -12.04 -12.53 0.65
CA LYS A 175 -12.08 -13.91 1.14
C LYS A 175 -10.90 -14.24 2.06
N ASP A 176 -9.68 -13.97 1.62
CA ASP A 176 -8.46 -14.56 2.19
C ASP A 176 -7.56 -13.54 2.89
N TYR A 177 -7.93 -12.25 2.91
CA TYR A 177 -7.13 -11.19 3.55
C TYR A 177 -7.90 -10.45 4.65
N LYS A 178 -7.26 -10.30 5.81
CA LYS A 178 -7.78 -9.55 6.96
C LYS A 178 -6.82 -8.39 7.29
N PRO A 179 -7.05 -7.19 6.71
CA PRO A 179 -6.22 -6.03 7.00
C PRO A 179 -6.41 -5.57 8.44
N ALA A 180 -5.33 -5.11 9.07
CA ALA A 180 -5.45 -4.40 10.32
C ALA A 180 -6.02 -2.99 10.06
N PRO A 181 -7.00 -2.52 10.85
CA PRO A 181 -7.55 -1.17 10.71
C PRO A 181 -6.48 -0.11 10.98
N ALA A 182 -6.67 1.10 10.45
CA ALA A 182 -5.82 2.22 10.84
C ALA A 182 -6.16 2.64 12.28
N ARG A 183 -5.24 3.35 12.93
CA ARG A 183 -5.46 3.93 14.25
C ARG A 183 -5.32 5.45 14.21
N ASN A 184 -6.17 6.14 14.96
CA ASN A 184 -6.01 7.57 15.17
C ASN A 184 -4.90 7.87 16.19
N ALA A 185 -4.62 9.16 16.43
CA ALA A 185 -3.59 9.60 17.38
C ALA A 185 -3.81 9.10 18.83
N ALA A 186 -5.06 8.79 19.21
CA ALA A 186 -5.40 8.20 20.51
C ALA A 186 -5.23 6.67 20.55
N GLY A 187 -4.87 6.04 19.43
CA GLY A 187 -4.70 4.60 19.30
C GLY A 187 -5.99 3.82 19.04
N ALA A 188 -7.14 4.49 18.93
CA ALA A 188 -8.41 3.84 18.60
C ALA A 188 -8.42 3.42 17.13
N ALA A 189 -8.96 2.23 16.85
CA ALA A 189 -9.21 1.79 15.47
C ALA A 189 -10.22 2.71 14.80
N VAL A 190 -9.96 3.06 13.54
CA VAL A 190 -10.82 3.93 12.74
C VAL A 190 -10.99 3.36 11.33
N PRO A 191 -12.13 3.63 10.66
CA PRO A 191 -12.30 3.26 9.27
C PRO A 191 -11.22 3.92 8.41
N SER A 192 -10.68 3.20 7.44
CA SER A 192 -9.61 3.72 6.60
C SER A 192 -9.65 3.22 5.17
N VAL A 193 -9.16 4.05 4.25
CA VAL A 193 -8.88 3.64 2.89
C VAL A 193 -7.49 3.00 2.86
N GLN A 194 -7.40 1.79 2.33
CA GLN A 194 -6.15 1.06 2.18
C GLN A 194 -5.95 0.64 0.73
N SER A 195 -4.73 0.22 0.39
CA SER A 195 -4.44 -0.36 -0.92
C SER A 195 -3.61 -1.63 -0.76
N ALA A 196 -3.86 -2.60 -1.62
CA ALA A 196 -3.07 -3.83 -1.66
C ALA A 196 -2.61 -4.13 -3.09
N MET A 197 -1.50 -4.84 -3.18
CA MET A 197 -1.06 -5.50 -4.40
C MET A 197 -1.40 -6.98 -4.29
N VAL A 198 -2.03 -7.54 -5.32
CA VAL A 198 -2.27 -8.98 -5.44
C VAL A 198 -1.46 -9.49 -6.62
N ARG A 199 -0.74 -10.58 -6.40
CA ARG A 199 0.09 -11.25 -7.39
C ARG A 199 -0.72 -12.36 -8.05
N PHE A 200 -0.70 -12.43 -9.36
CA PHE A 200 -1.34 -13.47 -10.15
C PHE A 200 -0.26 -14.28 -10.86
N GLU A 201 -0.30 -15.60 -10.66
CA GLU A 201 0.69 -16.51 -11.22
C GLU A 201 0.00 -17.60 -12.04
N MET A 202 0.53 -17.83 -13.23
CA MET A 202 0.24 -19.05 -13.97
C MET A 202 1.17 -20.17 -13.49
N PRO A 203 0.70 -21.43 -13.46
CA PRO A 203 1.55 -22.57 -13.15
C PRO A 203 2.76 -22.59 -14.09
N LYS A 204 3.93 -23.00 -13.57
CA LYS A 204 5.09 -23.25 -14.43
C LYS A 204 4.73 -24.36 -15.41
N ALA A 205 5.04 -24.15 -16.68
CA ALA A 205 4.95 -25.21 -17.66
C ALA A 205 5.80 -26.42 -17.18
N PRO A 206 5.29 -27.65 -17.31
CA PRO A 206 6.03 -28.85 -16.93
C PRO A 206 7.35 -29.01 -17.71
#